data_AF-A0ABD0R4P2-F1
#
_entry.id   AF-A0ABD0R4P2-F1
#
_cell.length_a   1.000
_cell.length_b   1.000
_cell.length_c   1.000
_cell.angle_alpha   90.00
_cell.angle_beta   90.00
_cell.angle_gamma   90.00
#
_symmetry.space_group_name_H-M   'P 1'
#
loop_
_entity.id
_entity.type
_entity.pdbx_description
1 polymer ?
#
loop_
_entity_poly.entity_id
_entity_poly.type
_entity_poly.pdbx_seq_one_letter_code
_entity_poly.pdbx_strand_id
1 'polypeptide(L)'
;KLLKVSIQPYISSILDALMEPTSRGFFEVRDLFFRELVDMSKNLLNDGNKEKLGEHMEKISMLAFHPVKMQSCYEKGLQQRFDVSSPSVFVQRAQILMRE
;
A
#
# COMPACT_ATOMS: atom_id res chain seq x y z
N LYS A 1 -3.65 -7.18 -37.58
CA LYS A 1 -5.02 -6.60 -37.56
C LYS A 1 -5.65 -6.69 -36.18
N LEU A 2 -5.61 -7.86 -35.52
CA LEU A 2 -6.11 -8.08 -34.15
C LEU A 2 -5.58 -7.09 -33.11
N LEU A 3 -4.26 -6.92 -32.99
CA LEU A 3 -3.67 -6.06 -31.95
C LEU A 3 -4.12 -4.59 -32.05
N LYS A 4 -4.09 -4.01 -33.26
CA LYS A 4 -4.44 -2.59 -33.47
C LYS A 4 -5.94 -2.31 -33.30
N VAL A 5 -6.80 -3.24 -33.71
CA VAL A 5 -8.25 -3.01 -33.75
C VAL A 5 -8.95 -3.52 -32.49
N SER A 6 -8.48 -4.61 -31.91
CA SER A 6 -9.20 -5.34 -30.86
C SER A 6 -8.53 -5.28 -29.49
N ILE A 7 -7.27 -4.84 -29.39
CA ILE A 7 -6.52 -4.80 -28.12
C ILE A 7 -6.14 -3.36 -27.77
N GLN A 8 -5.44 -2.68 -28.69
CA GLN A 8 -4.89 -1.35 -28.47
C GLN A 8 -5.89 -0.31 -27.92
N PRO A 9 -7.16 -0.25 -28.36
CA PRO A 9 -8.13 0.73 -27.84
C PRO A 9 -8.43 0.58 -26.33
N TYR A 10 -8.24 -0.61 -25.76
CA TYR A 10 -8.57 -0.89 -24.35
C TYR A 10 -7.40 -0.72 -23.40
N ILE A 11 -6.15 -0.67 -23.91
CA ILE A 11 -4.94 -0.65 -23.08
C ILE A 11 -4.96 0.53 -22.09
N SER A 12 -5.28 1.74 -22.55
CA SER A 12 -5.31 2.92 -21.68
C SER A 12 -6.30 2.75 -20.54
N SER A 13 -7.53 2.36 -20.85
CA SER A 13 -8.58 2.18 -19.83
C SER A 13 -8.23 1.10 -18.81
N ILE A 14 -7.59 0.01 -19.25
CA ILE A 14 -7.14 -1.06 -18.34
C ILE A 14 -6.02 -0.55 -17.42
N LEU A 15 -5.05 0.19 -17.99
CA LEU A 15 -3.97 0.78 -17.21
C LEU A 15 -4.51 1.79 -16.21
N ASP A 16 -5.41 2.69 -16.61
CA ASP A 16 -5.98 3.69 -15.71
C ASP A 16 -6.74 3.03 -14.54
N ALA A 17 -7.50 1.96 -14.84
CA ALA A 17 -8.21 1.18 -13.83
C ALA A 17 -7.29 0.43 -12.86
N LEU A 18 -6.04 0.10 -13.26
CA LEU A 18 -5.05 -0.53 -12.40
C LEU A 18 -4.19 0.49 -11.64
N MET A 19 -3.69 1.51 -12.34
CA MET A 19 -2.73 2.48 -11.82
C MET A 19 -3.34 3.27 -10.67
N GLU A 20 -4.55 3.80 -10.85
CA GLU A 20 -5.19 4.67 -9.87
C GLU A 20 -5.36 4.00 -8.48
N PRO A 21 -6.02 2.83 -8.34
CA PRO A 21 -6.10 2.16 -7.05
C PRO A 21 -4.75 1.62 -6.54
N THR A 22 -3.84 1.21 -7.43
CA THR A 22 -2.49 0.77 -7.01
C THR A 22 -1.75 1.94 -6.38
N SER A 23 -1.68 3.08 -7.06
CA SER A 23 -1.03 4.30 -6.57
C SER A 23 -1.60 4.78 -5.24
N ARG A 24 -2.92 4.72 -5.05
CA ARG A 24 -3.54 5.03 -3.76
C ARG A 24 -3.11 4.09 -2.64
N GLY A 25 -3.07 2.79 -2.89
CA GLY A 25 -2.61 1.84 -1.87
C GLY A 25 -1.15 2.08 -1.47
N PHE A 26 -0.26 2.34 -2.42
CA PHE A 26 1.14 2.71 -2.13
C PHE A 26 1.26 4.06 -1.40
N PHE A 27 0.40 5.02 -1.72
CA PHE A 27 0.33 6.29 -0.98
C PHE A 27 -0.03 6.05 0.49
N GLU A 28 -1.02 5.20 0.78
CA GLU A 28 -1.43 4.86 2.14
C GLU A 28 -0.32 4.12 2.90
N VAL A 29 0.44 3.22 2.25
CA VAL A 29 1.63 2.60 2.87
C VAL A 29 2.64 3.67 3.28
N ARG A 30 2.96 4.60 2.37
CA ARG A 30 3.89 5.69 2.66
C ARG A 30 3.39 6.59 3.80
N ASP A 31 2.11 6.94 3.79
CA ASP A 31 1.50 7.77 4.83
C ASP A 31 1.52 7.08 6.20
N LEU A 32 1.17 5.80 6.25
CA LEU A 32 1.27 4.97 7.45
C LEU A 32 2.69 4.95 7.99
N PHE A 33 3.67 4.63 7.14
CA PHE A 33 5.08 4.58 7.54
C PHE A 33 5.56 5.93 8.08
N PHE A 34 5.22 7.02 7.40
CA PHE A 34 5.56 8.37 7.84
C PHE A 34 4.94 8.71 9.20
N ARG A 35 3.66 8.36 9.41
CA ARG A 35 2.97 8.58 10.68
C ARG A 35 3.64 7.82 11.84
N GLU A 36 4.04 6.58 11.62
CA GLU A 36 4.73 5.76 12.65
C GLU A 36 6.11 6.34 12.99
N LEU A 37 6.86 6.85 12.01
CA LEU A 37 8.14 7.52 12.25
C LEU A 37 7.97 8.83 13.03
N VAL A 38 6.96 9.62 12.69
CA VAL A 38 6.66 10.88 13.39
C VAL A 38 6.21 10.59 14.83
N ASP A 39 5.39 9.57 15.04
CA ASP A 39 4.96 9.15 16.38
C ASP A 39 6.17 8.71 17.23
N MET A 40 7.05 7.87 16.68
CA MET A 40 8.31 7.51 17.33
C MET A 40 9.14 8.74 17.70
N SER A 41 9.32 9.69 16.76
CA SER A 41 10.10 10.90 17.03
C SER A 41 9.53 11.71 18.20
N LYS A 42 8.20 11.86 18.27
CA LYS A 42 7.53 12.55 19.38
C LYS A 42 7.70 11.82 20.71
N ASN A 43 7.58 10.49 20.70
CA ASN A 43 7.74 9.67 21.90
C ASN A 43 9.17 9.76 22.46
N LEU A 44 10.19 9.76 21.59
CA LEU A 44 11.58 9.94 21.99
C LEU A 44 11.86 11.31 22.62
N LEU A 45 11.28 12.38 22.05
CA LEU A 45 11.41 13.73 22.60
C LEU A 45 10.77 13.85 23.99
N ASN A 46 9.64 13.18 24.21
CA ASN A 46 8.91 13.24 25.47
C ASN A 46 9.53 12.39 26.58
N ASP A 47 10.05 11.21 26.24
CA ASP A 47 10.52 10.24 27.25
C ASP A 47 12.04 10.28 27.50
N GLY A 48 12.85 10.84 26.59
CA GLY A 48 14.31 10.96 26.71
C GLY A 48 15.10 9.65 26.84
N ASN A 49 14.42 8.49 26.92
CA ASN A 49 15.01 7.20 27.18
C ASN A 49 15.35 6.45 25.88
N LYS A 50 16.64 6.15 25.67
CA LYS A 50 17.15 5.38 24.54
C LYS A 50 16.67 3.92 24.54
N GLU A 51 16.26 3.36 25.66
CA GLU A 51 15.72 1.98 25.72
C GLU A 51 14.39 1.88 24.97
N LYS A 52 13.53 2.91 25.06
CA LYS A 52 12.25 2.96 24.33
C LYS A 52 12.45 3.04 22.82
N LEU A 53 13.57 3.58 22.34
CA LEU A 53 13.90 3.62 20.92
C LEU A 53 13.95 2.22 20.30
N GLY A 54 14.54 1.25 21.02
CA GLY A 54 14.63 -0.14 20.56
C GLY A 54 13.25 -0.74 20.35
N GLU A 55 12.35 -0.59 21.33
CA GLU A 55 10.97 -1.09 21.26
C GLU A 55 10.17 -0.44 20.11
N HIS A 56 10.36 0.85 19.86
CA HIS A 56 9.70 1.54 18.75
C HIS A 56 10.24 1.09 17.39
N MET A 57 11.56 0.90 17.26
CA MET A 57 12.18 0.40 16.04
C MET A 57 11.74 -1.03 15.72
N GLU A 58 11.57 -1.88 16.75
CA GLU A 58 11.02 -3.23 16.59
C GLU A 58 9.56 -3.21 16.09
N LYS A 59 8.74 -2.28 16.60
CA LYS A 59 7.37 -2.11 16.09
C LYS A 59 7.35 -1.65 14.63
N ILE A 60 8.25 -0.75 14.25
CA ILE A 60 8.37 -0.25 12.87
C ILE A 60 8.89 -1.35 11.93
N SER A 61 9.86 -2.16 12.35
CA SER A 61 10.38 -3.26 11.53
C SER A 61 9.31 -4.32 11.21
N MET A 62 8.32 -4.46 12.09
CA MET A 62 7.19 -5.36 11.92
C MET A 62 5.95 -4.71 11.27
N LEU A 63 6.02 -3.41 10.92
CA LEU A 63 4.86 -2.64 10.46
C LEU A 63 4.19 -3.24 9.22
N ALA A 64 4.97 -3.71 8.25
CA ALA A 64 4.48 -4.33 7.01
C ALA A 64 3.65 -5.60 7.26
N PHE A 65 3.82 -6.25 8.41
CA PHE A 65 3.09 -7.46 8.80
C PHE A 65 1.98 -7.18 9.81
N HIS A 66 1.79 -5.93 10.24
CA HIS A 66 0.79 -5.59 11.23
C HIS A 66 -0.62 -5.66 10.61
N PRO A 67 -1.49 -6.61 11.02
CA PRO A 67 -2.74 -6.89 10.31
C PRO A 67 -3.71 -5.71 10.33
N VAL A 68 -3.81 -5.00 11.45
CA VAL A 68 -4.73 -3.85 11.58
C VAL A 68 -4.21 -2.60 10.88
N LYS A 69 -2.94 -2.21 11.09
CA LYS A 69 -2.38 -0.97 10.54
C LYS A 69 -2.32 -1.00 9.00
N MET A 70 -1.95 -2.14 8.41
CA MET A 70 -1.85 -2.30 6.96
C MET A 70 -3.21 -2.45 6.25
N GLN A 71 -4.28 -2.77 6.98
CA GLN A 71 -5.59 -3.04 6.38
C GLN A 71 -6.09 -1.88 5.50
N SER A 72 -5.93 -0.64 5.97
CA SER A 72 -6.35 0.56 5.22
C SER A 72 -5.63 0.71 3.87
N CYS A 73 -4.36 0.28 3.78
CA CYS A 73 -3.58 0.29 2.55
C CYS A 73 -4.16 -0.68 1.51
N TYR A 74 -4.68 -1.82 1.98
CA TYR A 74 -5.31 -2.83 1.13
C TYR A 74 -6.72 -2.45 0.68
N GLU A 75 -7.52 -1.84 1.57
CA GLU A 75 -8.92 -1.49 1.31
C GLU A 75 -9.08 -0.24 0.44
N LYS A 76 -8.30 0.81 0.71
CA LYS A 76 -8.36 2.07 -0.07
C LYS A 76 -7.70 1.96 -1.46
N GLY A 77 -7.02 0.84 -1.71
CA GLY A 77 -6.43 0.48 -3.00
C GLY A 77 -7.40 -0.26 -3.94
N LEU A 78 -6.96 -1.42 -4.45
CA LEU A 78 -7.56 -2.19 -5.57
C LEU A 78 -8.95 -2.79 -5.34
N GLN A 79 -9.59 -2.56 -4.18
CA GLN A 79 -10.97 -3.00 -3.97
C GLN A 79 -12.00 -2.09 -4.65
N GLN A 80 -11.65 -0.84 -5.00
CA GLN A 80 -12.60 0.06 -5.65
C GLN A 80 -12.44 0.03 -7.18
N ARG A 81 -13.37 -0.67 -7.84
CA ARG A 81 -13.66 -0.68 -9.29
C ARG A 81 -12.57 -1.24 -10.20
N PHE A 82 -12.45 -2.57 -10.21
CA PHE A 82 -11.84 -3.28 -11.34
C PHE A 82 -12.84 -4.29 -11.90
N ASP A 83 -13.51 -3.93 -12.99
CA ASP A 83 -14.60 -4.72 -13.59
C ASP A 83 -14.04 -5.63 -14.71
N VAL A 84 -13.10 -6.50 -14.33
CA VAL A 84 -12.57 -7.56 -15.18
C VAL A 84 -12.94 -8.89 -14.55
N SER A 85 -13.14 -9.93 -15.36
CA SER A 85 -13.61 -11.26 -14.93
C SER A 85 -12.77 -11.96 -13.84
N SER A 86 -11.58 -11.43 -13.48
CA SER A 86 -10.87 -11.81 -12.26
C SER A 86 -9.84 -10.73 -11.83
N PRO A 87 -10.22 -9.75 -10.98
CA PRO A 87 -9.29 -8.74 -10.45
C PRO A 87 -8.32 -9.31 -9.41
N SER A 88 -8.68 -10.47 -8.85
CA SER A 88 -8.10 -10.99 -7.62
C SER A 88 -6.59 -11.17 -7.70
N VAL A 89 -6.06 -11.59 -8.85
CA VAL A 89 -4.62 -11.76 -9.08
C VAL A 89 -3.89 -10.41 -8.99
N PHE A 90 -4.45 -9.34 -9.56
CA PHE A 90 -3.86 -8.00 -9.49
C PHE A 90 -3.93 -7.43 -8.08
N VAL A 91 -5.07 -7.60 -7.40
CA VAL A 91 -5.27 -7.21 -5.99
C VAL A 91 -4.23 -7.91 -5.11
N GLN A 92 -4.14 -9.24 -5.19
CA GLN A 92 -3.20 -10.03 -4.40
C GLN A 92 -1.75 -9.63 -4.69
N ARG A 93 -1.39 -9.43 -5.96
CA ARG A 93 -0.02 -9.07 -6.33
C ARG A 93 0.36 -7.69 -5.78
N ALA A 94 -0.51 -6.71 -5.89
CA ALA A 94 -0.23 -5.39 -5.36
C ALA A 94 -0.14 -5.40 -3.83
N GLN A 95 -0.98 -6.17 -3.13
CA GLN A 95 -0.88 -6.31 -1.67
C GLN A 95 0.39 -7.03 -1.22
N ILE A 96 0.97 -7.91 -2.04
CA ILE A 96 2.31 -8.47 -1.79
C ILE A 96 3.35 -7.36 -1.94
N LEU A 97 3.32 -6.60 -3.04
CA LEU A 97 4.28 -5.51 -3.27
C LEU A 97 4.18 -4.37 -2.24
N MET A 98 3.00 -4.12 -1.67
CA MET A 98 2.81 -3.14 -0.58
C MET A 98 3.45 -3.58 0.74
N ARG A 99 3.79 -4.87 0.89
CA ARG A 99 4.46 -5.42 2.07
C ARG A 99 5.97 -5.55 1.90
N GLU A 100 6.48 -5.47 0.67
CA GLU A 100 7.91 -5.46 0.35
C GLU A 100 8.52 -4.08 0.65
#